data_AF-A0A851PBH4-F1
#
_entry.id   AF-A0A851PBH4-F1
#
_cell.length_a   1.000
_cell.length_b   1.000
_cell.length_c   1.000
_cell.angle_alpha   90.00
_cell.angle_beta   90.00
_cell.angle_gamma   90.00
#
_symmetry.space_group_name_H-M   'P 1'
#
loop_
_entity.id
_entity.type
_entity.pdbx_description
1 polymer ?
#
loop_
_entity_poly.entity_id
_entity_poly.type
_entity_poly.pdbx_seq_one_letter_code
_entity_poly.pdbx_strand_id
1 'polypeptide(L)'
;FPEPSPVLNLKAEYVGVTSVNLTWAVNDTASDSYTYRIEVVNGTSVSNETSNIAKAEMTGLIPGKGEMDPTQDASSSFFSHKPIDGKASGASAAVAGVLLPVLNLKAEYVDVTSVNLTWTVNDTASTSYAYRIEVINATSISNMTSNVTECEITGLIPGTSYTFKVFAIPISNTSEEEGLSLSLYTEPSPVLNLKAEYVDVTSVNLTWAVNDTASDSYTYRIEVVNGTSVSYETSNIAKAEMTGLIPGTLYNFTVFAVAADGQTEGEGASISLYT
;
A
#
# COMPACT_ATOMS: atom_id res chain seq x y z
N PHE A 1 -26.38 -34.91 33.38
CA PHE A 1 -26.30 -33.95 32.26
C PHE A 1 -25.85 -34.73 31.03
N PRO A 2 -26.48 -34.54 29.85
CA PRO A 2 -26.01 -35.17 28.62
C PRO A 2 -24.56 -34.71 28.35
N GLU A 3 -23.71 -35.62 27.87
CA GLU A 3 -22.35 -35.27 27.49
C GLU A 3 -22.39 -34.35 26.26
N PRO A 4 -21.57 -33.26 26.22
CA PRO A 4 -21.49 -32.40 25.05
C PRO A 4 -20.97 -33.19 23.85
N SER A 5 -21.56 -32.95 22.68
CA SER A 5 -21.09 -33.55 21.44
C SER A 5 -19.65 -33.12 21.14
N PRO A 6 -18.82 -33.99 20.55
CA PRO A 6 -17.49 -33.60 20.12
C PRO A 6 -17.60 -32.47 19.09
N VAL A 7 -16.71 -31.47 19.21
CA VAL A 7 -16.56 -30.42 18.22
C VAL A 7 -16.05 -31.03 16.92
N LEU A 8 -16.69 -30.70 15.80
CA LEU A 8 -16.34 -31.19 14.47
C LEU A 8 -15.91 -30.02 13.59
N ASN A 9 -15.04 -30.27 12.61
CA ASN A 9 -14.69 -29.31 11.56
C ASN A 9 -14.16 -27.96 12.08
N LEU A 10 -13.26 -27.98 13.09
CA LEU A 10 -12.54 -26.77 13.49
C LEU A 10 -11.73 -26.23 12.31
N LYS A 11 -11.93 -24.96 11.98
CA LYS A 11 -11.27 -24.26 10.87
C LYS A 11 -10.87 -22.85 11.31
N ALA A 12 -9.76 -22.35 10.79
CA ALA A 12 -9.50 -20.92 10.80
C ALA A 12 -10.13 -20.26 9.55
N GLU A 13 -10.91 -19.21 9.77
CA GLU A 13 -11.51 -18.41 8.69
C GLU A 13 -10.63 -17.22 8.30
N TYR A 14 -9.84 -16.70 9.26
CA TYR A 14 -8.95 -15.57 9.05
C TYR A 14 -7.74 -15.70 9.97
N VAL A 15 -6.54 -15.47 9.44
CA VAL A 15 -5.31 -15.39 10.24
C VAL A 15 -4.65 -14.06 9.95
N GLY A 16 -4.75 -13.14 10.91
CA GLY A 16 -4.04 -11.87 10.91
C GLY A 16 -2.69 -11.98 11.63
N VAL A 17 -1.88 -10.92 11.53
CA VAL A 17 -0.53 -10.86 12.13
C VAL A 17 -0.49 -11.06 13.65
N THR A 18 -1.57 -10.72 14.35
CA THR A 18 -1.72 -10.89 15.81
C THR A 18 -3.08 -11.47 16.19
N SER A 19 -3.83 -12.02 15.23
CA SER A 19 -5.16 -12.54 15.49
C SER A 19 -5.53 -13.75 14.64
N VAL A 20 -6.43 -14.59 15.14
CA VAL A 20 -7.01 -15.70 14.36
C VAL A 20 -8.48 -15.86 14.68
N ASN A 21 -9.30 -15.96 13.63
CA ASN A 21 -10.71 -16.31 13.73
C ASN A 21 -10.88 -17.80 13.51
N LEU A 22 -11.51 -18.46 14.47
CA LEU A 22 -11.78 -19.89 14.48
C LEU A 22 -13.28 -20.14 14.43
N THR A 23 -13.68 -21.15 13.66
CA THR A 23 -15.06 -21.63 13.59
C THR A 23 -15.11 -23.14 13.66
N TRP A 24 -16.18 -23.69 14.23
CA TRP A 24 -16.38 -25.13 14.33
C TRP A 24 -17.85 -25.49 14.22
N ALA A 25 -18.13 -26.77 13.94
CA ALA A 25 -19.48 -27.32 13.94
C ALA A 25 -19.81 -27.91 15.33
N VAL A 26 -21.01 -27.61 15.81
CA VAL A 26 -21.57 -28.15 17.06
C VAL A 26 -22.82 -28.95 16.69
N ASN A 27 -22.90 -30.21 17.15
CA ASN A 27 -24.03 -31.10 16.86
C ASN A 27 -25.10 -31.11 17.98
N ASP A 28 -24.96 -30.29 19.01
CA ASP A 28 -25.89 -30.27 20.14
C ASP A 28 -27.15 -29.45 19.83
N THR A 29 -28.31 -30.10 19.90
CA THR A 29 -29.64 -29.50 19.83
C THR A 29 -30.16 -29.01 21.20
N ALA A 30 -29.30 -28.98 22.22
CA ALA A 30 -29.70 -28.69 23.60
C ALA A 30 -29.48 -27.21 23.95
N SER A 31 -30.48 -26.64 24.65
CA SER A 31 -30.58 -25.27 25.18
C SER A 31 -29.55 -24.90 26.27
N ASP A 32 -28.46 -25.64 26.40
CA ASP A 32 -27.46 -25.43 27.45
C ASP A 32 -26.26 -24.67 26.88
N SER A 33 -25.93 -23.53 27.50
CA SER A 33 -24.84 -22.65 27.08
C SER A 33 -23.48 -23.28 27.40
N TYR A 34 -23.01 -24.18 26.55
CA TYR A 34 -21.65 -24.73 26.67
C TYR A 34 -20.62 -23.62 26.44
N THR A 35 -19.68 -23.48 27.38
CA THR A 35 -18.52 -22.61 27.23
C THR A 35 -17.35 -23.45 26.71
N TYR A 36 -16.92 -23.14 25.50
CA TYR A 36 -15.76 -23.71 24.83
C TYR A 36 -14.51 -22.99 25.32
N ARG A 37 -13.47 -23.74 25.71
CA ARG A 37 -12.13 -23.19 25.94
C ARG A 37 -11.28 -23.43 24.71
N ILE A 38 -10.70 -22.37 24.19
CA ILE A 38 -9.84 -22.34 23.02
C ILE A 38 -8.42 -22.10 23.52
N GLU A 39 -7.51 -23.02 23.22
CA GLU A 39 -6.08 -22.85 23.46
C GLU A 39 -5.38 -22.71 22.11
N VAL A 40 -4.61 -21.63 21.94
CA VAL A 40 -3.75 -21.38 20.78
C VAL A 40 -2.30 -21.47 21.23
N VAL A 41 -1.58 -22.45 20.70
CA VAL A 41 -0.15 -22.62 20.97
C VAL A 41 0.64 -22.08 19.79
N ASN A 42 1.48 -21.06 19.99
CA ASN A 42 2.42 -20.54 19.00
C ASN A 42 3.85 -20.61 19.54
N GLY A 43 4.63 -21.61 19.10
CA GLY A 43 5.95 -21.90 19.69
C GLY A 43 5.83 -22.24 21.18
N THR A 44 6.47 -21.46 22.05
CA THR A 44 6.38 -21.60 23.52
C THR A 44 5.23 -20.81 24.15
N SER A 45 4.54 -19.97 23.39
CA SER A 45 3.47 -19.11 23.89
C SER A 45 2.12 -19.83 23.80
N VAL A 46 1.32 -19.75 24.86
CA VAL A 46 -0.04 -20.30 24.92
C VAL A 46 -1.01 -19.17 25.26
N SER A 47 -1.94 -18.91 24.34
CA SER A 47 -3.05 -17.98 24.54
C SER A 47 -4.34 -18.75 24.73
N ASN A 48 -5.16 -18.33 25.70
CA ASN A 48 -6.39 -19.01 26.05
C ASN A 48 -7.57 -18.05 25.97
N GLU A 49 -8.68 -18.50 25.42
CA GLU A 49 -9.93 -17.75 25.37
C GLU A 49 -11.11 -18.69 25.61
N THR A 50 -12.25 -18.13 25.98
CA THR A 50 -13.50 -18.89 26.14
C THR A 50 -14.59 -18.28 25.27
N SER A 51 -15.32 -19.12 24.54
CA SER A 51 -16.47 -18.71 23.75
C SER A 51 -17.69 -19.54 24.12
N ASN A 52 -18.88 -18.95 24.08
CA ASN A 52 -20.16 -19.63 24.28
C ASN A 52 -20.89 -19.93 22.96
N ILE A 53 -20.27 -19.61 21.82
CA ILE A 53 -20.76 -19.88 20.47
C ILE A 53 -19.72 -20.65 19.68
N ALA A 54 -20.11 -21.20 18.54
CA ALA A 54 -19.24 -22.02 17.69
C ALA A 54 -18.19 -21.22 16.88
N LYS A 55 -17.72 -20.10 17.43
CA LYS A 55 -16.73 -19.18 16.85
C LYS A 55 -15.90 -18.54 17.97
N ALA A 56 -14.63 -18.21 17.70
CA ALA A 56 -13.77 -17.43 18.59
C ALA A 56 -12.79 -16.57 17.79
N GLU A 57 -12.42 -15.41 18.33
CA GLU A 57 -11.40 -14.52 17.77
C GLU A 57 -10.29 -14.34 18.80
N MET A 58 -9.15 -15.00 18.57
CA MET A 58 -8.00 -14.82 19.44
C MET A 58 -7.23 -13.58 18.97
N THR A 59 -7.01 -12.60 19.86
CA THR A 59 -6.20 -11.40 19.59
C THR A 59 -4.95 -11.35 20.48
N GLY A 60 -3.98 -10.52 20.12
CA GLY A 60 -2.73 -10.36 20.90
C GLY A 60 -1.77 -11.55 20.79
N LEU A 61 -1.88 -12.34 19.71
CA LEU A 61 -0.92 -13.40 19.43
C LEU A 61 0.46 -12.80 19.13
N ILE A 62 1.50 -13.33 19.78
CA ILE A 62 2.89 -12.95 19.52
C ILE A 62 3.31 -13.67 18.24
N PRO A 63 3.82 -12.97 17.22
CA PRO A 63 4.41 -13.60 16.03
C PRO A 63 5.52 -14.59 16.45
N GLY A 64 5.53 -15.78 15.85
CA GLY A 64 6.30 -16.92 16.34
C GLY A 64 7.78 -16.62 16.53
N LYS A 65 8.24 -16.61 17.77
CA LYS A 65 9.66 -16.54 18.15
C LYS A 65 10.06 -17.90 18.69
N GLY A 66 10.99 -18.60 18.03
CA GLY A 66 11.56 -19.83 18.58
C GLY A 66 12.57 -20.50 17.66
N GLU A 67 13.85 -20.40 18.00
CA GLU A 67 14.81 -21.47 17.71
C GLU A 67 14.37 -22.75 18.45
N MET A 68 14.18 -23.89 17.76
CA MET A 68 14.82 -25.19 18.08
C MET A 68 14.18 -26.44 17.44
N ASP A 69 15.11 -27.39 17.16
CA ASP A 69 15.03 -28.87 17.02
C ASP A 69 14.45 -29.48 15.70
N PRO A 70 15.26 -30.18 14.87
CA PRO A 70 14.86 -30.71 13.55
C PRO A 70 13.91 -31.93 13.57
N THR A 71 13.26 -32.22 14.70
CA THR A 71 12.36 -33.37 14.85
C THR A 71 10.91 -32.97 15.15
N GLN A 72 10.59 -31.67 15.18
CA GLN A 72 9.25 -31.14 15.33
C GLN A 72 8.90 -30.32 14.08
N ASP A 73 7.78 -30.66 13.45
CA ASP A 73 7.29 -30.02 12.23
C ASP A 73 7.08 -28.52 12.46
N ALA A 74 7.66 -27.69 11.59
CA ALA A 74 7.74 -26.25 11.78
C ALA A 74 6.37 -25.57 11.65
N SER A 75 6.15 -24.50 12.42
CA SER A 75 5.07 -23.50 12.20
C SER A 75 3.61 -23.99 12.25
N SER A 76 3.30 -25.06 12.98
CA SER A 76 1.92 -25.44 13.26
C SER A 76 1.43 -24.82 14.56
N SER A 77 0.50 -23.86 14.49
CA SER A 77 -0.30 -23.50 15.66
C SER A 77 -1.24 -24.66 15.97
N PHE A 78 -1.11 -25.26 17.16
CA PHE A 78 -1.99 -26.34 17.60
C PHE A 78 -3.18 -25.74 18.36
N PHE A 79 -4.39 -26.06 17.91
CA PHE A 79 -5.62 -25.71 18.62
C PHE A 79 -6.08 -26.90 19.44
N SER A 80 -6.37 -26.72 20.71
CA SER A 80 -7.00 -27.77 21.52
C SER A 80 -8.17 -27.22 22.32
N HIS A 81 -9.22 -28.03 22.52
CA HIS A 81 -10.35 -27.69 23.38
C HIS A 81 -10.52 -28.76 24.46
N LYS A 82 -10.95 -28.33 25.65
CA LYS A 82 -11.43 -29.21 26.73
C LYS A 82 -12.75 -28.67 27.26
N PRO A 83 -13.80 -29.49 27.43
CA PRO A 83 -14.90 -29.15 28.33
C PRO A 83 -14.34 -28.93 29.74
N ILE A 84 -14.87 -27.96 30.48
CA ILE A 84 -14.43 -27.67 31.87
C ILE A 84 -14.62 -28.89 32.80
N ASP A 85 -15.45 -29.86 32.39
CA ASP A 85 -15.77 -31.08 33.14
C ASP A 85 -14.92 -32.31 32.73
N GLY A 86 -13.61 -32.12 32.54
CA GLY A 86 -12.61 -33.14 32.88
C GLY A 86 -12.43 -34.38 31.99
N LYS A 87 -13.02 -34.48 30.79
CA LYS A 87 -12.73 -35.60 29.86
C LYS A 87 -12.34 -35.13 28.46
N ALA A 88 -11.19 -35.62 28.00
CA ALA A 88 -10.50 -35.18 26.79
C ALA A 88 -11.08 -35.84 25.52
N SER A 89 -11.74 -35.03 24.70
CA SER A 89 -11.85 -35.26 23.25
C SER A 89 -11.40 -33.95 22.62
N GLY A 90 -10.12 -33.84 22.26
CA GLY A 90 -9.55 -32.64 21.67
C GLY A 90 -9.47 -32.82 20.16
N ALA A 91 -10.27 -32.08 19.40
CA ALA A 91 -9.99 -31.88 17.98
C ALA A 91 -8.82 -30.88 17.86
N SER A 92 -7.79 -31.26 17.10
CA SER A 92 -6.66 -30.38 16.77
C SER A 92 -6.65 -30.10 15.28
N ALA A 93 -6.56 -28.83 14.93
CA ALA A 93 -6.25 -28.37 13.58
C ALA A 93 -4.86 -27.74 13.60
N ALA A 94 -4.09 -27.89 12.52
CA ALA A 94 -2.94 -27.04 12.26
C ALA A 94 -3.40 -25.98 11.27
N VAL A 95 -3.16 -24.70 11.57
CA VAL A 95 -3.43 -23.60 10.65
C VAL A 95 -2.10 -22.92 10.37
N ALA A 96 -1.68 -23.00 9.12
CA ALA A 96 -0.63 -22.12 8.60
C ALA A 96 -1.25 -20.73 8.47
N GLY A 97 -0.77 -19.78 9.28
CA GLY A 97 -1.13 -18.38 9.08
C GLY A 97 -0.59 -17.89 7.74
N VAL A 98 -1.43 -17.25 6.93
CA VAL A 98 -0.96 -16.51 5.75
C VAL A 98 -0.27 -15.27 6.29
N LEU A 99 1.05 -15.36 6.49
CA LEU A 99 1.86 -14.18 6.77
C LEU A 99 2.01 -13.42 5.45
N LEU A 100 1.68 -12.12 5.45
CA LEU A 100 2.14 -11.23 4.39
C LEU A 100 3.62 -10.94 4.68
N PRO A 101 4.55 -11.34 3.80
CA PRO A 101 5.97 -11.19 4.07
C PRO A 101 6.40 -9.74 3.90
N VAL A 102 5.78 -9.02 2.95
CA VAL A 102 6.01 -7.60 2.68
C VAL A 102 5.00 -6.78 3.47
N LEU A 103 5.47 -5.75 4.17
CA LEU A 103 4.69 -4.79 4.94
C LEU A 103 5.11 -3.35 4.64
N ASN A 104 4.22 -2.39 4.88
CA ASN A 104 4.52 -0.95 4.79
C ASN A 104 5.15 -0.52 3.45
N LEU A 105 4.66 -1.05 2.32
CA LEU A 105 5.08 -0.61 1.00
C LEU A 105 4.75 0.88 0.81
N LYS A 106 5.78 1.68 0.53
CA LYS A 106 5.66 3.12 0.29
C LYS A 106 6.61 3.57 -0.81
N ALA A 107 6.29 4.69 -1.44
CA ALA A 107 7.22 5.42 -2.29
C ALA A 107 7.96 6.44 -1.42
N GLU A 108 9.29 6.34 -1.39
CA GLU A 108 10.14 7.30 -0.67
C GLU A 108 10.35 8.57 -1.51
N TYR A 109 10.45 8.38 -2.83
CA TYR A 109 10.60 9.46 -3.80
C TYR A 109 9.85 9.11 -5.09
N VAL A 110 9.21 10.12 -5.67
CA VAL A 110 8.52 10.05 -6.96
C VAL A 110 9.09 11.20 -7.80
N ASP A 111 9.55 10.87 -9.00
CA ASP A 111 10.12 11.80 -9.97
C ASP A 111 9.31 11.72 -11.27
N VAL A 112 9.73 12.51 -12.26
CA VAL A 112 9.19 12.59 -13.61
C VAL A 112 9.26 11.25 -14.33
N THR A 113 10.37 10.50 -14.18
CA THR A 113 10.58 9.21 -14.88
C THR A 113 11.01 8.06 -13.98
N SER A 114 10.98 8.26 -12.65
CA SER A 114 11.43 7.25 -11.70
C SER A 114 10.66 7.28 -10.39
N VAL A 115 10.62 6.15 -9.71
CA VAL A 115 10.04 6.00 -8.37
C VAL A 115 10.97 5.13 -7.54
N ASN A 116 11.26 5.55 -6.31
CA ASN A 116 11.98 4.73 -5.34
C ASN A 116 11.00 4.14 -4.33
N LEU A 117 10.85 2.82 -4.33
CA LEU A 117 9.99 2.10 -3.41
C LEU A 117 10.78 1.54 -2.24
N THR A 118 10.18 1.56 -1.06
CA THR A 118 10.69 0.87 0.13
C THR A 118 9.57 0.07 0.80
N TRP A 119 9.96 -1.01 1.46
CA TRP A 119 9.05 -1.84 2.25
C TRP A 119 9.79 -2.44 3.45
N THR A 120 9.03 -3.11 4.30
CA THR A 120 9.53 -3.83 5.48
C THR A 120 9.14 -5.29 5.39
N VAL A 121 9.81 -6.15 6.15
CA VAL A 121 9.54 -7.58 6.18
C VAL A 121 9.16 -7.98 7.59
N ASN A 122 8.12 -8.78 7.74
CA ASN A 122 7.67 -9.28 9.05
C ASN A 122 8.52 -10.47 9.56
N ASP A 123 9.33 -11.07 8.68
CA ASP A 123 10.13 -12.24 9.00
C ASP A 123 11.51 -11.84 9.54
N THR A 124 11.73 -12.16 10.82
CA THR A 124 13.01 -11.97 11.52
C THR A 124 13.85 -13.26 11.56
N ALA A 125 13.34 -14.37 11.03
CA ALA A 125 14.02 -15.66 10.95
C ALA A 125 14.85 -15.77 9.66
N SER A 126 15.83 -14.88 9.51
CA SER A 126 17.06 -15.06 8.74
C SER A 126 17.03 -16.03 7.53
N THR A 127 16.37 -15.67 6.43
CA THR A 127 16.82 -16.05 5.07
C THR A 127 16.48 -14.92 4.09
N SER A 128 17.44 -14.51 3.26
CA SER A 128 17.29 -13.41 2.30
C SER A 128 16.12 -13.69 1.34
N TYR A 129 15.07 -12.88 1.35
CA TYR A 129 14.06 -12.94 0.30
C TYR A 129 14.61 -12.30 -0.97
N ALA A 130 14.25 -12.86 -2.12
CA ALA A 130 14.22 -12.08 -3.36
C ALA A 130 12.83 -11.44 -3.45
N TYR A 131 12.75 -10.22 -3.97
CA TYR A 131 11.50 -9.53 -4.18
C TYR A 131 11.23 -9.42 -5.67
N ARG A 132 10.02 -9.74 -6.09
CA ARG A 132 9.54 -9.43 -7.43
C ARG A 132 8.65 -8.19 -7.34
N ILE A 133 8.96 -7.22 -8.19
CA ILE A 133 8.21 -5.99 -8.31
C ILE A 133 7.55 -6.00 -9.68
N GLU A 134 6.21 -5.97 -9.71
CA GLU A 134 5.44 -5.72 -10.93
C GLU A 134 5.14 -4.23 -11.02
N VAL A 135 5.46 -3.63 -12.16
CA VAL A 135 5.20 -2.23 -12.50
C VAL A 135 4.13 -2.21 -13.57
N ILE A 136 2.95 -1.71 -13.23
CA ILE A 136 1.75 -1.79 -14.08
C ILE A 136 1.29 -0.38 -14.41
N ASN A 137 1.10 -0.09 -15.70
CA ASN A 137 0.30 1.06 -16.15
C ASN A 137 -0.82 0.59 -17.09
N ALA A 138 -1.56 1.52 -17.68
CA ALA A 138 -2.72 1.20 -18.52
C ALA A 138 -2.40 0.30 -19.74
N THR A 139 -1.16 0.33 -20.24
CA THR A 139 -0.79 -0.32 -21.50
C THR A 139 0.33 -1.36 -21.36
N SER A 140 0.99 -1.44 -20.21
CA SER A 140 2.18 -2.26 -20.02
C SER A 140 2.28 -2.81 -18.60
N ILE A 141 2.88 -4.00 -18.53
CA ILE A 141 3.28 -4.64 -17.29
C ILE A 141 4.75 -5.01 -17.48
N SER A 142 5.60 -4.59 -16.55
CA SER A 142 6.99 -5.00 -16.49
C SER A 142 7.32 -5.55 -15.10
N ASN A 143 8.27 -6.48 -15.05
CA ASN A 143 8.69 -7.11 -13.81
C ASN A 143 10.17 -6.87 -13.59
N MET A 144 10.54 -6.68 -12.34
CA MET A 144 11.92 -6.57 -11.91
C MET A 144 12.13 -7.26 -10.57
N THR A 145 13.38 -7.47 -10.20
CA THR A 145 13.72 -8.18 -8.96
C THR A 145 14.69 -7.36 -8.12
N SER A 146 14.50 -7.37 -6.81
CA SER A 146 15.42 -6.78 -5.82
C SER A 146 15.80 -7.82 -4.77
N ASN A 147 17.02 -7.74 -4.24
CA ASN A 147 17.48 -8.59 -3.13
C ASN A 147 17.48 -7.85 -1.79
N VAL A 148 17.00 -6.61 -1.80
CA VAL A 148 16.88 -5.72 -0.64
C VAL A 148 15.46 -5.17 -0.59
N THR A 149 15.08 -4.57 0.54
CA THR A 149 13.72 -4.04 0.75
C THR A 149 13.50 -2.65 0.17
N GLU A 150 14.18 -2.38 -0.94
CA GLU A 150 14.11 -1.14 -1.71
C GLU A 150 14.30 -1.43 -3.20
N CYS A 151 13.76 -0.55 -4.04
CA CYS A 151 13.87 -0.68 -5.47
C CYS A 151 13.65 0.67 -6.16
N GLU A 152 14.65 1.11 -6.91
CA GLU A 152 14.53 2.22 -7.84
C GLU A 152 13.98 1.70 -9.17
N ILE A 153 12.83 2.22 -9.58
CA ILE A 153 12.22 1.96 -10.88
C ILE A 153 12.45 3.19 -11.75
N THR A 154 13.06 3.01 -12.92
CA THR A 154 13.38 4.09 -13.88
C THR A 154 12.70 3.86 -15.23
N GLY A 155 12.66 4.89 -16.08
CA GLY A 155 12.11 4.79 -17.43
C GLY A 155 10.58 4.80 -17.46
N LEU A 156 9.96 5.38 -16.43
CA LEU A 156 8.53 5.60 -16.36
C LEU A 156 8.12 6.77 -17.24
N ILE A 157 6.85 6.79 -17.65
CA ILE A 157 6.28 7.88 -18.44
C ILE A 157 5.85 9.00 -17.48
N PRO A 158 6.17 10.27 -17.77
CA PRO A 158 5.75 11.41 -16.94
C PRO A 158 4.24 11.54 -16.77
N GLY A 159 3.80 12.07 -15.63
CA GLY A 159 2.39 12.34 -15.31
C GLY A 159 1.45 11.14 -15.49
N THR A 160 1.95 9.92 -15.33
CA THR A 160 1.23 8.67 -15.65
C THR A 160 0.97 7.87 -14.38
N SER A 161 -0.22 7.27 -14.29
CA SER A 161 -0.58 6.39 -13.17
C SER A 161 0.13 5.04 -13.29
N TYR A 162 0.78 4.64 -12.20
CA TYR A 162 1.38 3.34 -12.03
C TYR A 162 0.81 2.64 -10.79
N THR A 163 0.67 1.32 -10.89
CA THR A 163 0.45 0.43 -9.76
C THR A 163 1.66 -0.49 -9.63
N PHE A 164 2.32 -0.40 -8.49
CA PHE A 164 3.45 -1.22 -8.11
C PHE A 164 2.97 -2.35 -7.21
N LYS A 165 3.34 -3.59 -7.50
CA LYS A 165 3.08 -4.73 -6.62
C LYS A 165 4.38 -5.39 -6.22
N VAL A 166 4.59 -5.59 -4.93
CA VAL A 166 5.80 -6.22 -4.39
C VAL A 166 5.44 -7.54 -3.75
N PHE A 167 6.08 -8.59 -4.24
CA PHE A 167 5.94 -9.97 -3.78
C PHE A 167 7.27 -10.42 -3.17
N ALA A 168 7.22 -11.11 -2.03
CA ALA A 168 8.41 -11.78 -1.51
C ALA A 168 8.47 -13.21 -2.06
N ILE A 169 9.65 -13.60 -2.52
CA ILE A 169 9.96 -14.92 -3.04
C ILE A 169 10.91 -15.58 -2.03
N PRO A 170 10.43 -16.57 -1.26
CA PRO A 170 11.27 -17.35 -0.37
C PRO A 170 12.34 -18.12 -1.15
N ILE A 171 13.59 -18.14 -0.67
CA ILE A 171 14.67 -18.95 -1.28
C ILE A 171 14.39 -20.46 -1.16
N SER A 172 13.54 -20.88 -0.23
CA SER A 172 13.19 -22.28 0.04
C SER A 172 12.24 -22.93 -0.98
N ASN A 173 11.98 -22.30 -2.14
CA ASN A 173 11.14 -22.81 -3.24
C ASN A 173 9.68 -23.09 -2.85
N THR A 174 9.14 -22.39 -1.86
CA THR A 174 7.70 -22.36 -1.61
C THR A 174 7.00 -21.41 -2.59
N SER A 175 5.68 -21.57 -2.75
CA SER A 175 4.87 -20.71 -3.62
C SER A 175 5.01 -19.24 -3.23
N GLU A 176 5.00 -18.36 -4.24
CA GLU A 176 4.97 -16.91 -4.06
C GLU A 176 3.78 -16.50 -3.16
N GLU A 177 4.07 -15.66 -2.17
CA GLU A 177 3.07 -15.17 -1.22
C GLU A 177 2.30 -13.97 -1.79
N GLU A 178 1.20 -13.59 -1.14
CA GLU A 178 0.37 -12.47 -1.57
C GLU A 178 1.18 -11.15 -1.50
N GLY A 179 1.19 -10.41 -2.61
CA GLY A 179 1.96 -9.17 -2.74
C GLY A 179 1.21 -7.93 -2.25
N LEU A 180 1.94 -6.93 -1.78
CA LEU A 180 1.38 -5.61 -1.46
C LEU A 180 1.38 -4.69 -2.68
N SER A 181 0.33 -3.88 -2.83
CA SER A 181 0.21 -2.93 -3.93
C SER A 181 0.21 -1.47 -3.48
N LEU A 182 0.83 -0.61 -4.28
CA LEU A 182 0.82 0.85 -4.14
C LEU A 182 0.54 1.48 -5.50
N SER A 183 -0.40 2.43 -5.57
CA SER A 183 -0.72 3.16 -6.79
C SER A 183 -0.44 4.66 -6.61
N LEU A 184 0.20 5.28 -7.60
CA LEU A 184 0.52 6.71 -7.61
C LEU A 184 0.74 7.21 -9.05
N TYR A 185 0.84 8.53 -9.23
CA TYR A 185 1.25 9.15 -10.48
C TYR A 185 2.72 9.56 -10.41
N THR A 186 3.46 9.40 -11.51
CA THR A 186 4.75 10.08 -11.70
C THR A 186 4.53 11.58 -11.87
N GLU A 187 5.55 12.38 -11.58
CA GLU A 187 5.46 13.82 -11.78
C GLU A 187 5.37 14.14 -13.29
N PRO A 188 4.55 15.12 -13.72
CA PRO A 188 4.64 15.70 -15.06
C PRO A 188 6.02 16.32 -15.31
N SER A 189 6.51 16.32 -16.55
CA SER A 189 7.69 17.12 -16.89
C SER A 189 7.39 18.62 -16.72
N PRO A 190 8.40 19.43 -16.38
CA PRO A 190 8.24 20.88 -16.35
C PRO A 190 7.78 21.40 -17.70
N VAL A 191 6.95 22.46 -17.68
CA VAL A 191 6.57 23.14 -18.92
C VAL A 191 7.81 23.80 -19.55
N LEU A 192 7.85 23.80 -20.87
CA LEU A 192 8.98 24.29 -21.65
C LEU A 192 8.60 25.56 -22.41
N ASN A 193 9.59 26.36 -22.76
CA ASN A 193 9.41 27.56 -23.58
C ASN A 193 8.31 28.51 -23.05
N LEU A 194 8.18 28.63 -21.73
CA LEU A 194 7.26 29.58 -21.11
C LEU A 194 7.62 31.00 -21.55
N LYS A 195 6.66 31.67 -22.17
CA LYS A 195 6.83 33.03 -22.70
C LYS A 195 5.54 33.83 -22.61
N ALA A 196 5.68 35.14 -22.54
CA ALA A 196 4.58 36.07 -22.75
C ALA A 196 4.49 36.42 -24.24
N GLU A 197 3.42 35.99 -24.91
CA GLU A 197 3.20 36.31 -26.33
C GLU A 197 2.64 37.72 -26.54
N TYR A 198 1.86 38.19 -25.57
CA TYR A 198 1.32 39.54 -25.57
C TYR A 198 1.32 40.08 -24.15
N VAL A 199 1.76 41.34 -24.01
CA VAL A 199 1.79 42.07 -22.75
C VAL A 199 1.04 43.38 -23.00
N ASP A 200 -0.07 43.54 -22.30
CA ASP A 200 -0.85 44.77 -22.24
C ASP A 200 -0.65 45.43 -20.87
N VAL A 201 -1.17 46.64 -20.75
CA VAL A 201 -1.09 47.50 -19.56
C VAL A 201 -1.72 46.84 -18.33
N THR A 202 -2.70 45.94 -18.52
CA THR A 202 -3.41 45.23 -17.45
C THR A 202 -3.59 43.73 -17.69
N SER A 203 -2.93 43.16 -18.71
CA SER A 203 -3.04 41.74 -19.01
C SER A 203 -1.79 41.14 -19.66
N VAL A 204 -1.62 39.83 -19.50
CA VAL A 204 -0.50 39.07 -20.09
C VAL A 204 -1.03 37.75 -20.64
N ASN A 205 -0.71 37.46 -21.90
CA ASN A 205 -0.97 36.16 -22.50
C ASN A 205 0.28 35.29 -22.45
N LEU A 206 0.21 34.23 -21.65
CA LEU A 206 1.27 33.24 -21.48
C LEU A 206 1.03 32.05 -22.40
N THR A 207 2.09 31.55 -23.02
CA THR A 207 2.10 30.25 -23.69
C THR A 207 3.32 29.45 -23.29
N TRP A 208 3.17 28.13 -23.34
CA TRP A 208 4.22 27.16 -23.03
C TRP A 208 4.03 25.90 -23.87
N ALA A 209 4.97 24.98 -23.78
CA ALA A 209 4.94 23.67 -24.42
C ALA A 209 5.14 22.57 -23.37
N VAL A 210 4.71 21.36 -23.68
CA VAL A 210 4.97 20.16 -22.87
C VAL A 210 5.41 19.06 -23.82
N ASN A 211 6.45 18.31 -23.44
CA ASN A 211 7.03 17.25 -24.26
C ASN A 211 6.81 15.87 -23.65
N ASP A 212 5.64 15.67 -23.03
CA ASP A 212 5.24 14.39 -22.45
C ASP A 212 4.22 13.71 -23.33
N THR A 213 4.33 12.39 -23.48
CA THR A 213 3.33 11.60 -24.22
C THR A 213 1.97 11.56 -23.53
N ALA A 214 1.92 11.89 -22.23
CA ALA A 214 0.69 11.93 -21.44
C ALA A 214 0.08 13.35 -21.30
N SER A 215 0.66 14.37 -21.96
CA SER A 215 0.33 15.78 -21.76
C SER A 215 -1.13 16.14 -22.09
N ASP A 216 -1.81 15.34 -22.91
CA ASP A 216 -3.22 15.53 -23.27
C ASP A 216 -4.16 15.47 -22.05
N SER A 217 -3.72 14.82 -20.97
CA SER A 217 -4.46 14.70 -19.72
C SER A 217 -4.13 15.77 -18.69
N TYR A 218 -3.17 16.65 -18.97
CA TYR A 218 -2.68 17.60 -17.99
C TYR A 218 -3.58 18.81 -17.86
N THR A 219 -3.62 19.34 -16.65
CA THR A 219 -4.05 20.71 -16.38
C THR A 219 -2.83 21.52 -15.94
N TYR A 220 -2.96 22.83 -15.86
CA TYR A 220 -1.87 23.73 -15.51
C TYR A 220 -2.28 24.66 -14.39
N ARG A 221 -1.49 24.73 -13.33
CA ARG A 221 -1.63 25.73 -12.28
C ARG A 221 -0.65 26.87 -12.54
N ILE A 222 -1.16 28.08 -12.57
CA ILE A 222 -0.37 29.30 -12.77
C ILE A 222 -0.35 30.05 -11.45
N GLU A 223 0.83 30.19 -10.85
CA GLU A 223 1.07 31.07 -9.73
C GLU A 223 1.50 32.45 -10.26
N VAL A 224 0.85 33.50 -9.76
CA VAL A 224 1.12 34.88 -10.13
C VAL A 224 1.51 35.65 -8.90
N VAL A 225 2.76 36.12 -8.87
CA VAL A 225 3.36 36.81 -7.74
C VAL A 225 3.67 38.25 -8.09
N ASN A 226 3.28 39.17 -7.21
CA ASN A 226 3.65 40.59 -7.27
C ASN A 226 4.01 41.07 -5.86
N GLY A 227 5.30 41.22 -5.59
CA GLY A 227 5.80 41.51 -4.25
C GLY A 227 5.42 40.39 -3.28
N THR A 228 4.54 40.69 -2.33
CA THR A 228 4.02 39.72 -1.34
C THR A 228 2.66 39.14 -1.74
N SER A 229 2.02 39.64 -2.79
CA SER A 229 0.73 39.16 -3.26
C SER A 229 0.91 37.92 -4.12
N VAL A 230 0.17 36.87 -3.83
CA VAL A 230 0.15 35.61 -4.59
C VAL A 230 -1.29 35.29 -4.97
N SER A 231 -1.51 34.97 -6.25
CA SER A 231 -2.78 34.46 -6.76
C SER A 231 -2.54 33.23 -7.63
N TYR A 232 -3.58 32.41 -7.79
CA TYR A 232 -3.52 31.17 -8.54
C TYR A 232 -4.61 31.13 -9.60
N GLU A 233 -4.25 30.69 -10.80
CA GLU A 233 -5.17 30.41 -11.89
C GLU A 233 -4.95 29.00 -12.42
N THR A 234 -5.92 28.48 -13.15
CA THR A 234 -5.84 27.16 -13.77
C THR A 234 -6.16 27.22 -15.25
N SER A 235 -5.46 26.42 -16.06
CA SER A 235 -5.76 26.25 -17.48
C SER A 235 -5.78 24.77 -17.86
N ASN A 236 -6.65 24.40 -18.79
CA ASN A 236 -6.72 23.03 -19.34
C ASN A 236 -5.91 22.89 -20.65
N ILE A 237 -5.23 23.95 -21.07
CA ILE A 237 -4.46 24.01 -22.32
C ILE A 237 -3.14 24.75 -22.05
N ALA A 238 -2.17 24.60 -22.96
CA ALA A 238 -0.83 25.17 -22.81
C ALA A 238 -0.76 26.70 -23.07
N LYS A 239 -1.76 27.44 -22.59
CA LYS A 239 -1.85 28.90 -22.62
C LYS A 239 -2.78 29.40 -21.52
N ALA A 240 -2.53 30.62 -21.05
CA ALA A 240 -3.41 31.32 -20.13
C ALA A 240 -3.37 32.83 -20.40
N GLU A 241 -4.51 33.48 -20.19
CA GLU A 241 -4.63 34.94 -20.18
C GLU A 241 -4.77 35.40 -18.73
N MET A 242 -3.83 36.22 -18.28
CA MET A 242 -3.85 36.84 -16.96
C MET A 242 -4.41 38.25 -17.10
N THR A 243 -5.51 38.55 -16.40
CA THR A 243 -6.16 39.87 -16.47
C THR A 243 -6.19 40.55 -15.11
N GLY A 244 -6.53 41.85 -15.08
CA GLY A 244 -6.64 42.61 -13.82
C GLY A 244 -5.29 42.96 -13.20
N LEU A 245 -4.22 42.99 -14.01
CA LEU A 245 -2.88 43.32 -13.56
C LEU A 245 -2.71 44.85 -13.39
N ILE A 246 -1.80 45.24 -12.49
CA ILE A 246 -1.55 46.65 -12.17
C ILE A 246 -0.48 47.20 -13.13
N PRO A 247 -0.77 48.29 -13.87
CA PRO A 247 0.18 48.89 -14.81
C PRO A 247 1.51 49.26 -14.17
N GLY A 248 2.62 49.09 -14.89
CA GLY A 248 3.97 49.41 -14.46
C GLY A 248 4.52 48.49 -13.36
N THR A 249 3.88 47.35 -13.08
CA THR A 249 4.23 46.48 -11.96
C THR A 249 4.91 45.20 -12.41
N LEU A 250 5.95 44.78 -11.67
CA LEU A 250 6.66 43.54 -11.93
C LEU A 250 5.84 42.35 -11.41
N TYR A 251 5.55 41.41 -12.31
CA TYR A 251 4.94 40.13 -11.99
C TYR A 251 5.93 39.00 -12.24
N ASN A 252 5.88 37.97 -11.40
CA ASN A 252 6.49 36.66 -11.65
C ASN A 252 5.38 35.64 -11.85
N PHE A 253 5.38 35.00 -13.03
CA PHE A 253 4.43 33.96 -13.38
C PHE A 253 5.15 32.62 -13.36
N THR A 254 4.68 31.68 -12.53
CA THR A 254 5.20 30.31 -12.48
C THR A 254 4.11 29.34 -12.92
N VAL A 255 4.40 28.51 -13.91
CA VAL A 255 3.46 27.54 -14.46
C VAL A 255 3.90 26.12 -14.08
N PHE A 256 2.99 25.37 -13.48
CA PHE A 256 3.16 23.97 -13.08
C PHE A 256 2.24 23.10 -13.93
N ALA A 257 2.76 22.02 -14.49
CA ALA A 257 1.94 20.98 -15.08
C ALA A 257 1.38 20.09 -13.97
N VAL A 258 0.11 19.70 -14.08
CA VAL A 258 -0.61 18.90 -13.09
C VAL A 258 -1.16 17.65 -13.80
N ALA A 259 -0.86 16.48 -13.25
CA ALA A 259 -1.29 15.20 -13.80
C ALA A 259 -2.83 15.03 -13.73
N ALA A 260 -3.33 13.94 -14.33
CA ALA A 260 -4.77 13.67 -14.45
C ALA A 260 -5.50 13.48 -13.10
N ASP A 261 -4.76 13.23 -12.02
CA ASP A 261 -5.31 13.15 -10.66
C ASP A 261 -5.63 14.52 -10.03
N GLY A 262 -5.23 15.61 -10.69
CA GLY A 262 -5.42 16.98 -10.22
C GLY A 262 -4.61 17.35 -8.98
N GLN A 263 -3.64 16.53 -8.59
CA GLN A 263 -2.87 16.69 -7.35
C GLN A 263 -1.37 16.59 -7.56
N THR A 264 -0.92 15.71 -8.45
CA THR A 264 0.52 15.50 -8.71
C THR A 264 1.02 16.61 -9.64
N GLU A 265 1.88 17.48 -9.12
CA GLU A 265 2.44 18.63 -9.84
C GLU A 265 3.90 18.38 -10.20
N GLY A 266 4.29 18.79 -11.41
CA GLY A 266 5.68 18.79 -11.85
C GLY A 266 6.42 20.05 -11.40
N GLU A 267 7.71 20.12 -11.75
CA GLU A 267 8.51 21.32 -11.51
C GLU A 267 7.94 22.55 -12.25
N GLY A 268 7.92 23.70 -11.56
CA GLY A 268 7.40 24.95 -12.09
C GLY A 268 8.40 25.70 -12.97
N ALA A 269 7.97 26.19 -14.12
CA ALA A 269 8.77 27.12 -14.94
C ALA A 269 8.30 28.56 -14.71
N SER A 270 9.24 29.50 -14.58
CA SER A 270 8.93 30.90 -14.26
C SER A 270 9.38 31.90 -15.33
N ILE A 271 8.63 32.98 -15.48
CA ILE A 271 9.02 34.19 -16.21
C ILE A 271 8.61 35.44 -15.40
N SER A 272 9.45 36.47 -15.40
CA SER A 272 9.13 37.76 -14.79
C SER A 272 9.11 38.88 -15.81
N LEU A 273 8.11 39.76 -15.73
CA LEU A 273 7.96 40.92 -16.62
C LEU A 273 7.11 42.02 -16.00
N TYR A 274 7.24 43.23 -16.53
CA TYR A 274 6.38 44.36 -16.20
C TYR A 274 5.18 44.42 -17.16
N THR A 275 4.00 44.73 -16.63
CA THR A 275 2.83 45.14 -17.43
C THR A 275 2.80 46.63 -17.68
#